data_AF-A0A8H6IJM8-F1
#
_entry.id   AF-A0A8H6IJM8-F1
#
_cell.length_a   1.000
_cell.length_b   1.000
_cell.length_c   1.000
_cell.angle_alpha   90.00
_cell.angle_beta   90.00
_cell.angle_gamma   90.00
#
_symmetry.space_group_name_H-M   'P 1'
#
loop_
_entity.id
_entity.type
_entity.pdbx_description
1 polymer ?
#
loop_
_entity_poly.entity_id
_entity_poly.type
_entity_poly.pdbx_seq_one_letter_code
_entity_poly.pdbx_strand_id
1 'polypeptide(L)'
;MVPSYTASCLRILLDRWPGVMSWMKFLLLYGAKTSLDNVGLSQSIVTMCTSALATILTESEKDPLKLEIVSMTCTVDIVLLLLCQVNPKTKRYYDIPPTSSSICAIIELARIFLNSQEGWDAMHLRLRTVDPCTRQAAIRFFIVRIEQMVSQADRTNFNAVVKSYLCLVEAVIPVLFDDGIWQAFHKEGFIVKYTSALCLLTEKAHASDFVDPEFWAHISAASNVLVKAFIIKLSPNPGAYLPKMMEGGILKCLYLCLGHVNRGDVGLQSGSIWEALVLLQPFMYLSQAYAAAAIRGDSVLWGGRAKRTDGNAEGICWTVDDALTRDYFVYVTRQKVKVSMCSNLKHPMERGGHELDEYYHSLKTCTGCHAVTYCSQECQKEDWDSLHSKECSVLAMEYREI
;
A
#
# COMPACT_ATOMS: atom_id res chain seq x y z
N MET A 1 -46.34 5.09 -7.20
CA MET A 1 -46.25 6.07 -8.31
C MET A 1 -44.88 6.77 -8.41
N VAL A 2 -44.14 6.99 -7.31
CA VAL A 2 -42.77 7.57 -7.35
C VAL A 2 -41.72 6.76 -8.15
N PRO A 3 -41.72 5.41 -8.17
CA PRO A 3 -40.67 4.64 -8.86
C PRO A 3 -40.58 4.89 -10.37
N SER A 4 -41.69 5.22 -11.04
CA SER A 4 -41.66 5.38 -12.51
C SER A 4 -41.05 6.72 -12.95
N TYR A 5 -41.13 7.77 -12.12
CA TYR A 5 -40.56 9.07 -12.44
C TYR A 5 -39.04 9.06 -12.33
N THR A 6 -38.50 8.53 -11.23
CA THR A 6 -37.04 8.40 -11.03
C THR A 6 -36.38 7.61 -12.14
N ALA A 7 -36.94 6.46 -12.52
CA ALA A 7 -36.44 5.64 -13.62
C ALA A 7 -36.47 6.39 -14.96
N SER A 8 -37.52 7.18 -15.22
CA SER A 8 -37.62 7.99 -16.44
C SER A 8 -36.57 9.10 -16.48
N CYS A 9 -36.32 9.78 -15.36
CA CYS A 9 -35.26 10.78 -15.24
C CYS A 9 -33.86 10.16 -15.42
N LEU A 10 -33.60 9.00 -14.83
CA LEU A 10 -32.33 8.30 -14.98
C LEU A 10 -32.06 7.86 -16.42
N ARG A 11 -33.09 7.42 -17.16
CA ARG A 11 -32.95 7.11 -18.60
C ARG A 11 -32.55 8.34 -19.41
N ILE A 12 -33.24 9.46 -19.20
CA ILE A 12 -32.89 10.72 -19.87
C ILE A 12 -31.47 11.15 -19.50
N LEU A 13 -31.09 11.00 -18.23
CA LEU A 13 -29.75 11.32 -17.75
C LEU A 13 -28.71 10.43 -18.41
N LEU A 14 -28.93 9.12 -18.46
CA LEU A 14 -28.06 8.14 -19.10
C LEU A 14 -27.83 8.48 -20.58
N ASP A 15 -28.90 8.77 -21.34
CA ASP A 15 -28.83 9.17 -22.75
C ASP A 15 -28.00 10.44 -22.96
N ARG A 16 -28.00 11.34 -21.97
CA ARG A 16 -27.28 12.62 -22.02
C ARG A 16 -25.96 12.62 -21.24
N TRP A 17 -25.60 11.49 -20.63
CA TRP A 17 -24.51 11.42 -19.66
C TRP A 17 -23.14 11.83 -20.24
N PRO A 18 -22.75 11.41 -21.47
CA PRO A 18 -21.51 11.88 -22.08
C PRO A 18 -21.44 13.41 -22.22
N GLY A 19 -22.58 14.05 -22.52
CA GLY A 19 -22.68 15.51 -22.59
C GLY A 19 -22.50 16.16 -21.22
N VAL A 20 -23.12 15.62 -20.17
CA VAL A 20 -22.96 16.08 -18.79
C VAL A 20 -21.49 15.97 -18.34
N MET A 21 -20.85 14.82 -18.59
CA MET A 21 -19.44 14.60 -18.27
C MET A 21 -18.50 15.54 -19.05
N SER A 22 -18.81 15.84 -20.31
CA SER A 22 -18.04 16.82 -21.10
C SER A 22 -18.05 18.21 -20.47
N TRP A 23 -19.23 18.67 -20.02
CA TRP A 23 -19.36 19.95 -19.31
C TRP A 23 -18.64 19.94 -17.95
N MET A 24 -18.76 18.86 -17.17
CA MET A 24 -18.01 18.71 -15.92
C MET A 24 -16.50 18.76 -16.16
N LYS A 25 -16.01 18.05 -17.18
CA LYS A 25 -14.59 18.08 -17.59
C LYS A 25 -14.15 19.48 -17.96
N PHE A 26 -14.96 20.20 -18.73
CA PHE A 26 -14.68 21.59 -19.09
C PHE A 26 -14.57 22.50 -17.86
N LEU A 27 -15.52 22.39 -16.91
CA LEU A 27 -15.49 23.16 -15.67
C LEU A 27 -14.25 22.86 -14.82
N LEU A 28 -13.89 21.58 -14.67
CA LEU A 28 -12.72 21.14 -13.91
C LEU A 28 -11.39 21.53 -14.57
N LEU A 29 -11.29 21.47 -15.90
CA LEU A 29 -10.04 21.78 -16.60
C LEU A 29 -9.82 23.28 -16.80
N TYR A 30 -10.89 24.03 -17.09
CA TYR A 30 -10.79 25.44 -17.45
C TYR A 30 -11.29 26.34 -16.32
N GLY A 31 -12.50 26.11 -15.80
CA GLY A 31 -13.08 26.95 -14.74
C GLY A 31 -12.24 26.96 -13.45
N ALA A 32 -11.73 25.80 -13.04
CA ALA A 32 -10.87 25.70 -11.87
C ALA A 32 -9.48 26.36 -12.07
N LYS A 33 -8.96 26.36 -13.31
CA LYS A 33 -7.63 26.88 -13.63
C LYS A 33 -7.59 28.37 -13.91
N THR A 34 -8.59 28.92 -14.60
CA THR A 34 -8.63 30.36 -14.92
C THR A 34 -8.88 31.22 -13.70
N SER A 35 -9.41 30.63 -12.64
CA SER A 35 -9.72 31.29 -11.37
C SER A 35 -8.50 31.41 -10.44
N LEU A 36 -7.31 31.74 -10.97
CA LEU A 36 -6.10 31.93 -10.15
C LEU A 36 -6.31 32.98 -9.06
N ASP A 37 -7.08 34.02 -9.37
CA ASP A 37 -7.37 35.12 -8.43
C ASP A 37 -8.55 34.83 -7.50
N ASN A 38 -9.38 33.83 -7.82
CA ASN A 38 -10.56 33.46 -7.03
C ASN A 38 -10.54 31.98 -6.64
N VAL A 39 -9.74 31.67 -5.62
CA VAL A 39 -9.62 30.31 -5.06
C VAL A 39 -10.97 29.73 -4.63
N GLY A 40 -11.88 30.59 -4.17
CA GLY A 40 -13.23 30.20 -3.76
C GLY A 40 -14.02 29.58 -4.91
N LEU A 41 -14.02 30.22 -6.09
CA LEU A 41 -14.72 29.70 -7.27
C LEU A 41 -14.19 28.33 -7.71
N SER A 42 -12.86 28.15 -7.74
CA SER A 42 -12.28 26.84 -8.11
C SER A 42 -12.71 25.73 -7.14
N GLN A 43 -12.64 26.00 -5.83
CA GLN A 43 -13.11 25.05 -4.82
C GLN A 43 -14.61 24.76 -4.97
N SER A 44 -15.44 25.78 -5.21
CA SER A 44 -16.87 25.60 -5.48
C SER A 44 -17.14 24.71 -6.69
N ILE A 45 -16.38 24.86 -7.78
CA ILE A 45 -16.52 24.02 -8.97
C ILE A 45 -16.22 22.55 -8.63
N VAL A 46 -15.09 22.28 -7.98
CA VAL A 46 -14.71 20.90 -7.63
C VAL A 46 -15.74 20.31 -6.66
N THR A 47 -16.22 21.07 -5.67
CA THR A 47 -17.29 20.64 -4.75
C THR A 47 -18.58 20.33 -5.49
N MET A 48 -19.06 21.21 -6.37
CA MET A 48 -20.29 20.99 -7.14
C MET A 48 -20.19 19.73 -8.01
N CYS A 49 -19.08 19.55 -8.75
CA CYS A 49 -18.89 18.36 -9.57
C CYS A 49 -18.84 17.09 -8.74
N THR A 50 -18.14 17.13 -7.59
CA THR A 50 -18.02 15.99 -6.68
C THR A 50 -19.38 15.60 -6.10
N SER A 51 -20.14 16.57 -5.57
CA SER A 51 -21.47 16.33 -4.97
C SER A 51 -22.49 15.85 -5.99
N ALA A 52 -22.49 16.44 -7.20
CA ALA A 52 -23.39 16.02 -8.27
C ALA A 52 -23.10 14.56 -8.68
N LEU A 53 -21.82 14.20 -8.85
CA LEU A 53 -21.47 12.83 -9.21
C LEU A 53 -21.78 11.85 -8.07
N ALA A 54 -21.43 12.18 -6.82
CA ALA A 54 -21.70 11.34 -5.66
C ALA A 54 -23.20 11.04 -5.51
N THR A 55 -24.06 12.03 -5.76
CA THR A 55 -25.52 11.87 -5.73
C THR A 55 -26.02 10.85 -6.74
N ILE A 56 -25.44 10.83 -7.94
CA ILE A 56 -25.82 9.87 -9.00
C ILE A 56 -25.28 8.48 -8.70
N LEU A 57 -24.04 8.37 -8.22
CA LEU A 57 -23.38 7.08 -8.00
C LEU A 57 -23.75 6.40 -6.68
N THR A 58 -24.30 7.14 -5.71
CA THR A 58 -24.71 6.56 -4.43
C THR A 58 -25.83 5.54 -4.63
N GLU A 59 -25.69 4.38 -3.99
CA GLU A 59 -26.58 3.22 -4.11
C GLU A 59 -26.73 2.72 -5.55
N SER A 60 -25.67 2.82 -6.36
CA SER A 60 -25.71 2.35 -7.75
C SER A 60 -26.00 0.85 -7.84
N GLU A 61 -25.56 0.05 -6.86
CA GLU A 61 -25.79 -1.40 -6.80
C GLU A 61 -27.28 -1.80 -6.77
N LYS A 62 -28.17 -0.86 -6.43
CA LYS A 62 -29.62 -1.10 -6.34
C LYS A 62 -30.37 -0.73 -7.62
N ASP A 63 -29.73 -0.07 -8.59
CA ASP A 63 -30.37 0.43 -9.80
C ASP A 63 -29.52 0.15 -11.07
N PRO A 64 -30.01 -0.67 -12.02
CA PRO A 64 -29.26 -1.03 -13.21
C PRO A 64 -28.90 0.18 -14.10
N LEU A 65 -29.71 1.25 -14.11
CA LEU A 65 -29.39 2.45 -14.89
C LEU A 65 -28.21 3.21 -14.29
N LYS A 66 -28.08 3.20 -12.96
CA LYS A 66 -26.92 3.78 -12.27
C LYS A 66 -25.66 2.94 -12.49
N LEU A 67 -25.77 1.60 -12.49
CA LEU A 67 -24.66 0.71 -12.83
C LEU A 67 -24.15 0.96 -14.25
N GLU A 68 -25.07 1.18 -15.20
CA GLU A 68 -24.68 1.56 -16.56
C GLU A 68 -23.89 2.87 -16.55
N ILE A 69 -24.38 3.90 -15.86
CA ILE A 69 -23.65 5.18 -15.68
C ILE A 69 -22.25 4.96 -15.07
N VAL A 70 -22.14 4.14 -14.01
CA VAL A 70 -20.87 3.80 -13.35
C VAL A 70 -19.89 3.16 -14.35
N SER A 71 -20.37 2.25 -15.19
CA SER A 71 -19.53 1.51 -16.15
C SER A 71 -18.99 2.36 -17.31
N MET A 72 -19.54 3.56 -17.54
CA MET A 72 -19.13 4.41 -18.66
C MET A 72 -17.73 4.99 -18.47
N THR A 73 -16.91 4.93 -19.51
CA THR A 73 -15.53 5.45 -19.51
C THR A 73 -15.44 6.94 -19.16
N CYS A 74 -16.44 7.74 -19.56
CA CYS A 74 -16.50 9.17 -19.21
C CYS A 74 -16.71 9.40 -17.71
N THR A 75 -17.39 8.50 -17.00
CA THR A 75 -17.53 8.54 -15.54
C THR A 75 -16.19 8.32 -14.88
N VAL A 76 -15.46 7.27 -15.31
CA VAL A 76 -14.11 6.95 -14.80
C VAL A 76 -13.15 8.12 -15.01
N ASP A 77 -13.18 8.74 -16.18
CA ASP A 77 -12.35 9.91 -16.50
C ASP A 77 -12.60 11.08 -15.57
N ILE A 78 -13.87 11.36 -15.23
CA ILE A 78 -14.20 12.43 -14.28
C ILE A 78 -13.78 12.06 -12.86
N VAL A 79 -13.97 10.82 -12.42
CA VAL A 79 -13.49 10.36 -11.10
C VAL A 79 -11.98 10.52 -10.99
N LEU A 80 -11.21 10.05 -11.98
CA LEU A 80 -9.75 10.22 -12.04
C LEU A 80 -9.35 11.69 -12.10
N LEU A 81 -10.07 12.51 -12.87
CA LEU A 81 -9.79 13.94 -13.00
C LEU A 81 -10.03 14.68 -11.68
N LEU A 82 -11.13 14.38 -10.96
CA LEU A 82 -11.48 14.94 -9.66
C LEU A 82 -10.44 14.56 -8.61
N LEU A 83 -10.08 13.28 -8.60
CA LEU A 83 -8.98 12.77 -7.79
C LEU A 83 -7.73 13.63 -8.04
N CYS A 84 -7.30 13.78 -9.29
CA CYS A 84 -6.09 14.54 -9.66
C CYS A 84 -6.16 16.08 -9.47
N GLN A 85 -7.26 16.66 -8.96
CA GLN A 85 -7.37 18.12 -8.83
C GLN A 85 -6.42 18.66 -7.75
N VAL A 86 -5.57 19.61 -8.15
CA VAL A 86 -4.64 20.34 -7.27
C VAL A 86 -5.09 21.79 -7.16
N ASN A 87 -5.17 22.29 -5.93
CA ASN A 87 -5.42 23.69 -5.66
C ASN A 87 -4.24 24.54 -6.17
N PRO A 88 -4.49 25.49 -7.09
CA PRO A 88 -3.42 26.21 -7.77
C PRO A 88 -2.62 27.12 -6.84
N LYS A 89 -3.20 27.56 -5.72
CA LYS A 89 -2.56 28.42 -4.71
C LYS A 89 -1.68 27.62 -3.76
N THR A 90 -2.23 26.53 -3.20
CA THR A 90 -1.51 25.74 -2.19
C THR A 90 -0.58 24.68 -2.79
N LYS A 91 -0.75 24.38 -4.09
CA LYS A 91 -0.10 23.25 -4.79
C LYS A 91 -0.35 21.90 -4.12
N ARG A 92 -1.46 21.79 -3.39
CA ARG A 92 -1.92 20.58 -2.70
C ARG A 92 -3.20 20.06 -3.35
N TYR A 93 -3.46 18.77 -3.22
CA TYR A 93 -4.73 18.22 -3.66
C TYR A 93 -5.91 18.90 -2.95
N TYR A 94 -7.03 19.03 -3.65
CA TYR A 94 -8.24 19.55 -3.04
C TYR A 94 -8.70 18.61 -1.93
N ASP A 95 -8.74 19.11 -0.71
CA ASP A 95 -9.40 18.47 0.41
C ASP A 95 -10.74 19.16 0.64
N ILE A 96 -11.79 18.56 0.07
CA ILE A 96 -13.14 19.12 0.18
C ILE A 96 -13.74 18.61 1.47
N PRO A 97 -14.07 19.52 2.42
CA PRO A 97 -14.66 19.13 3.67
C PRO A 97 -15.97 18.41 3.38
N PRO A 98 -16.27 17.36 4.14
CA PRO A 98 -17.49 16.59 3.92
C PRO A 98 -18.74 17.41 4.20
N THR A 99 -19.83 17.03 3.54
CA THR A 99 -21.18 17.53 3.86
C THR A 99 -21.81 16.79 5.04
N SER A 100 -21.39 15.56 5.32
CA SER A 100 -22.02 14.70 6.34
C SER A 100 -21.11 13.58 6.88
N SER A 101 -20.25 12.99 6.05
CA SER A 101 -19.22 12.06 6.51
C SER A 101 -18.10 12.83 7.20
N SER A 102 -17.11 12.18 7.81
CA SER A 102 -15.86 12.86 8.18
C SER A 102 -14.79 12.66 7.09
N ILE A 103 -15.17 12.29 5.86
CA ILE A 103 -14.25 11.86 4.80
C ILE A 103 -14.17 12.94 3.73
N CYS A 104 -12.99 13.18 3.16
CA CYS A 104 -12.84 14.08 2.01
C CYS A 104 -13.82 13.69 0.89
N ALA A 105 -14.65 14.62 0.41
CA ALA A 105 -15.75 14.29 -0.51
C ALA A 105 -15.29 13.62 -1.82
N ILE A 106 -14.09 13.96 -2.31
CA ILE A 106 -13.50 13.35 -3.52
C ILE A 106 -13.10 11.89 -3.26
N ILE A 107 -12.58 11.61 -2.07
CA ILE A 107 -12.18 10.25 -1.67
C ILE A 107 -13.42 9.40 -1.45
N GLU A 108 -14.43 9.96 -0.81
CA GLU A 108 -15.72 9.30 -0.62
C GLU A 108 -16.38 8.97 -1.96
N LEU A 109 -16.34 9.89 -2.92
CA LEU A 109 -16.81 9.64 -4.28
C LEU A 109 -16.05 8.46 -4.94
N ALA A 110 -14.72 8.43 -4.82
CA ALA A 110 -13.93 7.33 -5.35
C ALA A 110 -14.24 5.99 -4.67
N ARG A 111 -14.47 6.01 -3.35
CA ARG A 111 -14.93 4.84 -2.59
C ARG A 111 -16.29 4.35 -3.09
N ILE A 112 -17.28 5.24 -3.20
CA ILE A 112 -18.62 4.91 -3.73
C ILE A 112 -18.50 4.27 -5.11
N PHE A 113 -17.71 4.87 -6.00
CA PHE A 113 -17.48 4.35 -7.34
C PHE A 113 -16.85 2.94 -7.32
N LEU A 114 -15.78 2.75 -6.54
CA LEU A 114 -15.02 1.48 -6.48
C LEU A 114 -15.64 0.41 -5.59
N ASN A 115 -16.72 0.72 -4.86
CA ASN A 115 -17.45 -0.24 -4.04
C ASN A 115 -18.38 -1.14 -4.87
N SER A 116 -18.60 -0.81 -6.15
CA SER A 116 -19.32 -1.65 -7.10
C SER A 116 -18.35 -2.44 -7.99
N GLN A 117 -18.77 -3.63 -8.42
CA GLN A 117 -17.99 -4.47 -9.33
C GLN A 117 -17.79 -3.74 -10.68
N GLU A 118 -18.84 -3.09 -11.19
CA GLU A 118 -18.83 -2.35 -12.44
C GLU A 118 -17.87 -1.15 -12.40
N GLY A 119 -17.84 -0.42 -11.28
CA GLY A 119 -16.92 0.71 -11.12
C GLY A 119 -15.47 0.23 -11.02
N TRP A 120 -15.23 -0.89 -10.35
CA TRP A 120 -13.92 -1.52 -10.32
C TRP A 120 -13.46 -1.97 -11.70
N ASP A 121 -14.29 -2.73 -12.43
CA ASP A 121 -14.00 -3.21 -13.78
C ASP A 121 -13.72 -2.05 -14.75
N ALA A 122 -14.51 -0.98 -14.66
CA ALA A 122 -14.34 0.22 -15.48
C ALA A 122 -13.05 0.98 -15.13
N MET A 123 -12.71 1.15 -13.84
CA MET A 123 -11.44 1.75 -13.40
C MET A 123 -10.25 0.95 -13.92
N HIS A 124 -10.30 -0.37 -13.73
CA HIS A 124 -9.26 -1.29 -14.13
C HIS A 124 -9.03 -1.26 -15.65
N LEU A 125 -10.10 -1.40 -16.44
CA LEU A 125 -10.04 -1.28 -17.90
C LEU A 125 -9.48 0.07 -18.34
N ARG A 126 -9.90 1.16 -17.68
CA ARG A 126 -9.42 2.50 -18.02
C ARG A 126 -7.94 2.65 -17.76
N LEU A 127 -7.44 2.25 -16.59
CA LEU A 127 -6.02 2.34 -16.25
C LEU A 127 -5.15 1.47 -17.18
N ARG A 128 -5.66 0.34 -17.67
CA ARG A 128 -4.95 -0.49 -18.66
C ARG A 128 -4.86 0.17 -20.04
N THR A 129 -5.90 0.89 -20.44
CA THR A 129 -6.05 1.39 -21.81
C THR A 129 -5.60 2.84 -22.03
N VAL A 130 -5.51 3.65 -20.96
CA VAL A 130 -4.92 5.00 -21.06
C VAL A 130 -3.44 4.92 -21.39
N ASP A 131 -2.90 6.00 -21.96
CA ASP A 131 -1.48 6.09 -22.23
C ASP A 131 -0.64 5.97 -20.94
N PRO A 132 0.60 5.47 -21.03
CA PRO A 132 1.44 5.24 -19.85
C PRO A 132 1.69 6.49 -18.99
N CYS A 133 1.76 7.68 -19.60
CA CYS A 133 1.97 8.93 -18.86
C CYS A 133 0.74 9.28 -18.03
N THR A 134 -0.46 9.18 -18.59
CA THR A 134 -1.73 9.37 -17.87
C THR A 134 -1.91 8.34 -16.76
N ARG A 135 -1.63 7.05 -17.04
CA ARG A 135 -1.65 5.99 -16.01
C ARG A 135 -0.70 6.36 -14.86
N GLN A 136 0.54 6.71 -15.16
CA GLN A 136 1.53 7.05 -14.13
C GLN A 136 1.12 8.28 -13.32
N ALA A 137 0.53 9.29 -13.96
CA ALA A 137 0.01 10.47 -13.26
C ALA A 137 -1.12 10.10 -12.28
N ALA A 138 -2.06 9.24 -12.69
CA ALA A 138 -3.13 8.73 -11.82
C ALA A 138 -2.59 7.90 -10.65
N ILE A 139 -1.58 7.05 -10.89
CA ILE A 139 -0.94 6.25 -9.84
C ILE A 139 -0.22 7.15 -8.82
N ARG A 140 0.62 8.08 -9.31
CA ARG A 140 1.31 9.05 -8.46
C ARG A 140 0.34 9.85 -7.62
N PHE A 141 -0.81 10.18 -8.19
CA PHE A 141 -1.86 10.87 -7.48
C PHE A 141 -2.32 10.09 -6.23
N PHE A 142 -2.66 8.80 -6.36
CA PHE A 142 -3.12 7.99 -5.22
C PHE A 142 -2.10 7.97 -4.08
N ILE A 143 -0.81 7.91 -4.46
CA ILE A 143 0.31 7.87 -3.53
C ILE A 143 0.55 9.23 -2.85
N VAL A 144 0.74 10.30 -3.62
CA VAL A 144 1.11 11.62 -3.10
C VAL A 144 -0.04 12.21 -2.27
N ARG A 145 -1.30 11.91 -2.61
CA ARG A 145 -2.45 12.39 -1.83
C ARG A 145 -2.46 11.88 -0.41
N ILE A 146 -2.17 10.60 -0.19
CA ILE A 146 -2.07 10.01 1.15
C ILE A 146 -0.97 10.73 1.97
N GLU A 147 0.21 10.92 1.39
CA GLU A 147 1.33 11.61 2.05
C GLU A 147 0.93 13.05 2.42
N GLN A 148 0.31 13.78 1.49
CA GLN A 148 -0.13 15.15 1.72
C GLN A 148 -1.17 15.25 2.83
N MET A 149 -2.19 14.39 2.85
CA MET A 149 -3.22 14.39 3.88
C MET A 149 -2.64 14.11 5.27
N VAL A 150 -1.83 13.06 5.40
CA VAL A 150 -1.19 12.70 6.66
C VAL A 150 -0.24 13.79 7.14
N SER A 151 0.55 14.39 6.25
CA SER A 151 1.50 15.45 6.61
C SER A 151 0.80 16.67 7.24
N GLN A 152 -0.45 16.92 6.87
CA GLN A 152 -1.28 18.02 7.36
C GLN A 152 -2.21 17.63 8.52
N ALA A 153 -2.23 16.35 8.89
CA ALA A 153 -3.07 15.87 9.97
C ALA A 153 -2.63 16.49 11.31
N ASP A 154 -3.63 16.90 12.08
CA ASP A 154 -3.53 17.42 13.44
C ASP A 154 -4.68 16.89 14.30
N ARG A 155 -4.68 17.27 15.58
CA ARG A 155 -5.64 16.77 16.56
C ARG A 155 -7.11 17.07 16.22
N THR A 156 -7.38 18.11 15.43
CA THR A 156 -8.75 18.49 15.04
C THR A 156 -9.30 17.64 13.90
N ASN A 157 -8.43 17.00 13.11
CA ASN A 157 -8.83 16.29 11.89
C ASN A 157 -8.31 14.84 11.78
N PHE A 158 -7.67 14.29 12.82
CA PHE A 158 -7.16 12.90 12.79
C PHE A 158 -8.19 11.87 12.34
N ASN A 159 -9.43 11.91 12.87
CA ASN A 159 -10.50 11.01 12.45
C ASN A 159 -10.83 11.12 10.96
N ALA A 160 -10.88 12.35 10.45
CA ALA A 160 -11.18 12.59 9.05
C ALA A 160 -10.09 12.06 8.12
N VAL A 161 -8.83 12.29 8.52
CA VAL A 161 -7.65 11.83 7.77
C VAL A 161 -7.56 10.31 7.79
N VAL A 162 -7.74 9.64 8.94
CA VAL A 162 -7.62 8.17 9.01
C VAL A 162 -8.72 7.46 8.23
N LYS A 163 -9.96 7.96 8.27
CA LYS A 163 -11.06 7.42 7.47
C LYS A 163 -10.78 7.59 5.98
N SER A 164 -10.36 8.79 5.58
CA SER A 164 -9.99 9.05 4.19
C SER A 164 -8.78 8.20 3.74
N TYR A 165 -7.82 7.94 4.62
CA TYR A 165 -6.70 7.03 4.38
C TYR A 165 -7.21 5.61 4.12
N LEU A 166 -8.04 5.07 5.03
CA LEU A 166 -8.61 3.73 4.91
C LEU A 166 -9.39 3.59 3.59
N CYS A 167 -10.24 4.55 3.26
CA CYS A 167 -11.03 4.53 2.03
C CYS A 167 -10.14 4.53 0.77
N LEU A 168 -9.03 5.28 0.76
CA LEU A 168 -8.07 5.25 -0.36
C LEU A 168 -7.34 3.90 -0.45
N VAL A 169 -6.99 3.29 0.67
CA VAL A 169 -6.37 1.96 0.69
C VAL A 169 -7.32 0.90 0.14
N GLU A 170 -8.56 0.89 0.62
CA GLU A 170 -9.61 -0.03 0.16
C GLU A 170 -9.95 0.17 -1.31
N ALA A 171 -9.93 1.41 -1.79
CA ALA A 171 -10.10 1.74 -3.21
C ALA A 171 -8.96 1.23 -4.08
N VAL A 172 -7.71 1.36 -3.63
CA VAL A 172 -6.53 1.03 -4.45
C VAL A 172 -6.26 -0.46 -4.52
N ILE A 173 -6.42 -1.21 -3.41
CA ILE A 173 -6.05 -2.63 -3.36
C ILE A 173 -6.71 -3.49 -4.45
N PRO A 174 -8.02 -3.37 -4.72
CA PRO A 174 -8.64 -4.12 -5.82
C PRO A 174 -8.01 -3.83 -7.17
N VAL A 175 -7.56 -2.60 -7.43
CA VAL A 175 -6.96 -2.22 -8.71
C VAL A 175 -5.58 -2.87 -8.91
N LEU A 176 -4.92 -3.27 -7.82
CA LEU A 176 -3.60 -3.88 -7.82
C LEU A 176 -3.58 -5.35 -8.23
N PHE A 177 -4.73 -6.00 -8.44
CA PHE A 177 -4.77 -7.39 -8.92
C PHE A 177 -4.33 -7.55 -10.38
N ASP A 178 -4.17 -6.45 -11.13
CA ASP A 178 -3.57 -6.46 -12.46
C ASP A 178 -2.07 -6.27 -12.39
N ASP A 179 -1.31 -7.20 -12.94
CA ASP A 179 0.16 -7.16 -12.92
C ASP A 179 0.73 -5.88 -13.54
N GLY A 180 0.12 -5.37 -14.62
CA GLY A 180 0.58 -4.16 -15.29
C GLY A 180 0.40 -2.91 -14.43
N ILE A 181 -0.75 -2.80 -13.76
CA ILE A 181 -1.02 -1.71 -12.82
C ILE A 181 -0.18 -1.86 -11.55
N TRP A 182 -0.10 -3.07 -11.01
CA TRP A 182 0.74 -3.42 -9.86
C TRP A 182 2.19 -2.98 -10.06
N GLN A 183 2.81 -3.36 -11.18
CA GLN A 183 4.21 -3.00 -11.46
C GLN A 183 4.40 -1.49 -11.52
N ALA A 184 3.41 -0.76 -12.04
CA ALA A 184 3.46 0.69 -12.10
C ALA A 184 3.36 1.33 -10.69
N PHE A 185 2.49 0.82 -9.81
CA PHE A 185 2.45 1.23 -8.40
C PHE A 185 3.76 0.86 -7.67
N HIS A 186 4.24 -0.36 -7.87
CA HIS A 186 5.45 -0.88 -7.26
C HIS A 186 6.68 -0.04 -7.60
N LYS A 187 6.81 0.39 -8.87
CA LYS A 187 7.88 1.30 -9.32
C LYS A 187 7.85 2.66 -8.60
N GLU A 188 6.68 3.14 -8.20
CA GLU A 188 6.52 4.39 -7.46
C GLU A 188 6.73 4.24 -5.94
N GLY A 189 7.11 3.03 -5.47
CA GLY A 189 7.44 2.75 -4.07
C GLY A 189 6.23 2.78 -3.14
N PHE A 190 5.03 2.53 -3.66
CA PHE A 190 3.79 2.80 -2.92
C PHE A 190 3.66 2.04 -1.59
N ILE A 191 4.17 0.81 -1.47
CA ILE A 191 4.11 0.01 -0.23
C ILE A 191 4.77 0.77 0.92
N VAL A 192 6.00 1.25 0.71
CA VAL A 192 6.77 2.00 1.70
C VAL A 192 6.05 3.32 2.02
N LYS A 193 5.55 4.02 1.00
CA LYS A 193 4.89 5.33 1.18
C LYS A 193 3.56 5.23 1.94
N TYR A 194 2.74 4.24 1.63
CA TYR A 194 1.48 4.00 2.32
C TYR A 194 1.75 3.64 3.78
N THR A 195 2.59 2.64 4.03
CA THR A 195 2.93 2.24 5.41
C THR A 195 3.61 3.37 6.19
N SER A 196 4.48 4.17 5.57
CA SER A 196 5.09 5.37 6.16
C SER A 196 4.05 6.42 6.54
N ALA A 197 3.08 6.69 5.66
CA ALA A 197 2.03 7.65 5.94
C ALA A 197 1.12 7.16 7.08
N LEU A 198 0.76 5.87 7.12
CA LEU A 198 0.01 5.31 8.24
C LEU A 198 0.80 5.43 9.56
N CYS A 199 2.07 5.06 9.56
CA CYS A 199 2.96 5.15 10.71
C CYS A 199 3.06 6.61 11.22
N LEU A 200 3.28 7.57 10.32
CA LEU A 200 3.35 9.00 10.67
C LEU A 200 2.04 9.51 11.28
N LEU A 201 0.88 9.09 10.75
CA LEU A 201 -0.42 9.46 11.31
C LEU A 201 -0.59 8.91 12.73
N THR A 202 -0.21 7.65 12.93
CA THR A 202 -0.22 6.98 14.24
C THR A 202 0.72 7.65 15.24
N GLU A 203 1.93 8.01 14.84
CA GLU A 203 2.90 8.71 15.68
C GLU A 203 2.40 10.09 16.10
N LYS A 204 1.82 10.87 15.18
CA LYS A 204 1.23 12.18 15.49
C LYS A 204 0.09 12.07 16.50
N ALA A 205 -0.80 11.10 16.32
CA ALA A 205 -1.90 10.86 17.24
C ALA A 205 -1.39 10.43 18.62
N HIS A 206 -0.44 9.50 18.67
CA HIS A 206 0.18 9.05 19.91
C HIS A 206 0.92 10.18 20.65
N ALA A 207 1.74 10.96 19.95
CA ALA A 207 2.49 12.09 20.52
C ALA A 207 1.57 13.23 21.03
N SER A 208 0.34 13.28 20.54
CA SER A 208 -0.67 14.25 20.97
C SER A 208 -1.58 13.72 22.07
N ASP A 209 -1.30 12.53 22.64
CA ASP A 209 -2.17 11.82 23.58
C ASP A 209 -3.63 11.72 23.07
N PHE A 210 -3.78 11.33 21.80
CA PHE A 210 -5.09 11.17 21.18
C PHE A 210 -5.71 9.83 21.55
N VAL A 211 -6.87 9.85 22.20
CA VAL A 211 -7.50 8.67 22.83
C VAL A 211 -8.83 8.28 22.19
N ASP A 212 -9.15 8.80 21.01
CA ASP A 212 -10.41 8.49 20.33
C ASP A 212 -10.42 7.02 19.84
N PRO A 213 -11.33 6.17 20.36
CA PRO A 213 -11.40 4.76 19.96
C PRO A 213 -11.70 4.60 18.47
N GLU A 214 -12.51 5.48 17.88
CA GLU A 214 -12.87 5.38 16.46
C GLU A 214 -11.62 5.53 15.59
N PHE A 215 -10.77 6.51 15.89
CA PHE A 215 -9.52 6.71 15.15
C PHE A 215 -8.64 5.46 15.18
N TRP A 216 -8.40 4.89 16.37
CA TRP A 216 -7.55 3.72 16.53
C TRP A 216 -8.13 2.48 15.86
N ALA A 217 -9.45 2.34 15.83
CA ALA A 217 -10.12 1.28 15.12
C ALA A 217 -9.92 1.40 13.58
N HIS A 218 -9.91 2.61 13.04
CA HIS A 218 -9.59 2.84 11.62
C HIS A 218 -8.09 2.63 11.30
N ILE A 219 -7.16 2.99 12.21
CA ILE A 219 -5.73 2.64 12.07
C ILE A 219 -5.55 1.12 12.01
N SER A 220 -6.25 0.41 12.89
CA SER A 220 -6.26 -1.05 12.96
C SER A 220 -6.79 -1.68 11.67
N ALA A 221 -7.94 -1.20 11.18
CA ALA A 221 -8.53 -1.65 9.92
C ALA A 221 -7.58 -1.39 8.74
N ALA A 222 -7.01 -0.19 8.63
CA ALA A 222 -6.10 0.18 7.55
C ALA A 222 -4.83 -0.68 7.55
N SER A 223 -4.27 -0.94 8.74
CA SER A 223 -3.10 -1.83 8.91
C SER A 223 -3.43 -3.24 8.44
N ASN A 224 -4.58 -3.79 8.86
CA ASN A 224 -5.01 -5.14 8.47
C ASN A 224 -5.22 -5.26 6.97
N VAL A 225 -5.88 -4.27 6.37
CA VAL A 225 -6.14 -4.25 4.92
C VAL A 225 -4.82 -4.23 4.13
N LEU A 226 -3.83 -3.42 4.53
CA LEU A 226 -2.51 -3.40 3.90
C LEU A 226 -1.77 -4.74 4.06
N VAL A 227 -1.72 -5.28 5.28
CA VAL A 227 -1.04 -6.56 5.56
C VAL A 227 -1.70 -7.71 4.77
N LYS A 228 -3.03 -7.84 4.82
CA LYS A 228 -3.74 -8.87 4.04
C LYS A 228 -3.49 -8.73 2.55
N ALA A 229 -3.50 -7.51 2.01
CA ALA A 229 -3.25 -7.28 0.60
C ALA A 229 -1.86 -7.75 0.19
N PHE A 230 -0.80 -7.34 0.91
CA PHE A 230 0.57 -7.63 0.48
C PHE A 230 1.11 -8.99 0.93
N ILE A 231 0.53 -9.61 1.94
CA ILE A 231 0.97 -10.93 2.42
C ILE A 231 0.16 -12.07 1.78
N ILE A 232 -1.16 -11.90 1.62
CA ILE A 232 -2.04 -12.97 1.14
C ILE A 232 -2.34 -12.84 -0.35
N LYS A 233 -2.72 -11.64 -0.80
CA LYS A 233 -3.46 -11.48 -2.07
C LYS A 233 -2.58 -11.09 -3.26
N LEU A 234 -1.66 -10.15 -3.06
CA LEU A 234 -0.91 -9.51 -4.15
C LEU A 234 0.51 -10.07 -4.32
N SER A 235 0.90 -11.04 -3.51
CA SER A 235 2.29 -11.45 -3.40
C SER A 235 2.50 -12.95 -3.60
N PRO A 236 3.06 -13.37 -4.74
CA PRO A 236 3.63 -14.72 -4.85
C PRO A 236 4.87 -14.90 -3.95
N ASN A 237 5.49 -13.82 -3.46
CA ASN A 237 6.68 -13.87 -2.61
C ASN A 237 6.61 -12.81 -1.48
N PRO A 238 5.94 -13.14 -0.34
CA PRO A 238 5.78 -12.19 0.78
C PRO A 238 7.12 -11.66 1.31
N GLY A 239 8.21 -12.42 1.14
CA GLY A 239 9.53 -12.02 1.58
C GLY A 239 10.12 -10.82 0.81
N ALA A 240 9.64 -10.52 -0.39
CA ALA A 240 10.05 -9.34 -1.14
C ALA A 240 9.35 -8.05 -0.68
N TYR A 241 8.15 -8.15 -0.11
CA TYR A 241 7.31 -6.99 0.22
C TYR A 241 7.25 -6.69 1.71
N LEU A 242 7.38 -7.71 2.56
CA LEU A 242 7.44 -7.51 4.00
C LEU A 242 8.54 -6.53 4.42
N PRO A 243 9.80 -6.64 3.94
CA PRO A 243 10.84 -5.66 4.27
C PRO A 243 10.44 -4.23 3.91
N LYS A 244 9.72 -4.02 2.81
CA LYS A 244 9.24 -2.70 2.39
C LYS A 244 8.15 -2.15 3.31
N MET A 245 7.26 -3.01 3.80
CA MET A 245 6.27 -2.61 4.81
C MET A 245 6.94 -2.25 6.14
N MET A 246 7.97 -3.01 6.53
CA MET A 246 8.80 -2.75 7.72
C MET A 246 9.59 -1.44 7.58
N GLU A 247 10.15 -1.16 6.40
CA GLU A 247 10.82 0.09 6.07
C GLU A 247 9.88 1.30 6.18
N GLY A 248 8.59 1.12 5.89
CA GLY A 248 7.58 2.14 6.13
C GLY A 248 7.03 2.17 7.56
N GLY A 249 7.52 1.34 8.48
CA GLY A 249 7.16 1.40 9.90
C GLY A 249 5.80 0.78 10.24
N ILE A 250 5.34 -0.22 9.48
CA ILE A 250 4.11 -0.94 9.80
C ILE A 250 4.17 -1.53 11.22
N LEU A 251 5.32 -2.02 11.64
CA LEU A 251 5.49 -2.70 12.92
C LEU A 251 5.32 -1.73 14.11
N LYS A 252 5.89 -0.52 14.02
CA LYS A 252 5.63 0.55 14.99
C LYS A 252 4.17 1.01 14.99
N CYS A 253 3.54 1.11 13.82
CA CYS A 253 2.12 1.43 13.72
C CYS A 253 1.26 0.42 14.48
N LEU A 254 1.50 -0.89 14.23
CA LEU A 254 0.81 -1.96 14.92
C LEU A 254 1.05 -1.85 16.43
N TYR A 255 2.31 -1.74 16.86
CA TYR A 255 2.69 -1.61 18.27
C TYR A 255 1.94 -0.48 18.99
N LEU A 256 1.93 0.73 18.42
CA LEU A 256 1.25 1.87 19.03
C LEU A 256 -0.26 1.64 19.08
N CYS A 257 -0.86 1.10 18.03
CA CYS A 257 -2.29 0.81 17.97
C CYS A 257 -2.74 -0.19 19.04
N LEU A 258 -1.92 -1.20 19.35
CA LEU A 258 -2.20 -2.22 20.38
C LEU A 258 -2.49 -1.61 21.76
N GLY A 259 -1.79 -0.54 22.12
CA GLY A 259 -1.99 0.15 23.40
C GLY A 259 -3.36 0.80 23.58
N HIS A 260 -4.09 1.01 22.46
CA HIS A 260 -5.38 1.69 22.44
C HIS A 260 -6.57 0.75 22.21
N VAL A 261 -6.37 -0.42 21.57
CA VAL A 261 -7.44 -1.36 21.22
C VAL A 261 -7.94 -2.19 22.42
N ASN A 262 -7.16 -2.33 23.49
CA ASN A 262 -7.48 -3.24 24.61
C ASN A 262 -8.32 -2.63 25.76
N ARG A 263 -8.76 -1.36 25.69
CA ARG A 263 -9.30 -0.65 26.87
C ARG A 263 -10.81 -0.77 27.16
N GLY A 264 -11.51 -1.73 26.54
CA GLY A 264 -12.83 -2.14 27.06
C GLY A 264 -14.03 -2.01 26.14
N ASP A 265 -13.86 -2.02 24.82
CA ASP A 265 -14.99 -2.12 23.90
C ASP A 265 -14.82 -3.33 22.95
N VAL A 266 -15.50 -4.42 23.28
CA VAL A 266 -15.48 -5.70 22.55
C VAL A 266 -16.31 -5.63 21.26
N GLY A 267 -16.94 -4.47 20.99
CA GLY A 267 -17.75 -4.22 19.81
C GLY A 267 -16.93 -4.01 18.54
N LEU A 268 -16.76 -5.08 17.77
CA LEU A 268 -16.57 -5.12 16.31
C LEU A 268 -15.21 -4.84 15.66
N GLN A 269 -14.19 -4.20 16.26
CA GLN A 269 -12.98 -3.83 15.46
C GLN A 269 -11.62 -4.28 16.00
N SER A 270 -11.54 -4.81 17.22
CA SER A 270 -10.27 -5.26 17.81
C SER A 270 -9.62 -6.45 17.08
N GLY A 271 -10.39 -7.26 16.34
CA GLY A 271 -9.87 -8.40 15.57
C GLY A 271 -8.87 -8.02 14.47
N SER A 272 -8.96 -6.81 13.91
CA SER A 272 -8.20 -6.45 12.72
C SER A 272 -6.69 -6.31 12.98
N ILE A 273 -6.26 -5.75 14.11
CA ILE A 273 -4.83 -5.63 14.43
C ILE A 273 -4.18 -6.99 14.70
N TRP A 274 -4.92 -7.89 15.33
CA TRP A 274 -4.46 -9.24 15.66
C TRP A 274 -4.25 -10.07 14.42
N GLU A 275 -5.23 -10.03 13.51
CA GLU A 275 -5.11 -10.67 12.20
C GLU A 275 -3.88 -10.18 11.45
N ALA A 276 -3.62 -8.86 11.48
CA ALA A 276 -2.42 -8.31 10.85
C ALA A 276 -1.13 -8.91 11.45
N LEU A 277 -0.99 -8.93 12.78
CA LEU A 277 0.19 -9.49 13.44
C LEU A 277 0.36 -11.00 13.19
N VAL A 278 -0.73 -11.77 13.23
CA VAL A 278 -0.74 -13.20 12.93
C VAL A 278 -0.30 -13.45 11.49
N LEU A 279 -0.68 -12.59 10.54
CA LEU A 279 -0.25 -12.70 9.14
C LEU A 279 1.22 -12.33 8.93
N LEU A 280 1.76 -11.41 9.73
CA LEU A 280 3.18 -11.05 9.67
C LEU A 280 4.07 -12.09 10.32
N GLN A 281 3.61 -12.74 11.40
CA GLN A 281 4.39 -13.65 12.23
C GLN A 281 5.19 -14.70 11.42
N PRO A 282 4.61 -15.44 10.45
CA PRO A 282 5.33 -16.48 9.72
C PRO A 282 6.49 -15.94 8.90
N PHE A 283 6.64 -14.63 8.72
CA PHE A 283 7.64 -14.03 7.86
C PHE A 283 8.65 -13.17 8.64
N MET A 284 8.47 -13.05 9.97
CA MET A 284 9.37 -12.26 10.79
C MET A 284 10.81 -12.79 10.77
N TYR A 285 10.98 -14.12 10.61
CA TYR A 285 12.28 -14.79 10.51
C TYR A 285 13.18 -14.31 9.36
N LEU A 286 12.61 -13.54 8.42
CA LEU A 286 13.34 -13.01 7.29
C LEU A 286 14.29 -11.91 7.77
N SER A 287 15.59 -12.18 7.69
CA SER A 287 16.63 -11.21 8.10
C SER A 287 16.50 -9.82 7.45
N GLN A 288 15.94 -9.73 6.24
CA GLN A 288 15.65 -8.44 5.58
C GLN A 288 14.50 -7.68 6.25
N ALA A 289 13.48 -8.38 6.73
CA ALA A 289 12.38 -7.78 7.49
C ALA A 289 12.89 -7.26 8.83
N TYR A 290 13.72 -8.05 9.54
CA TYR A 290 14.38 -7.60 10.76
C TYR A 290 15.27 -6.38 10.51
N ALA A 291 16.14 -6.41 9.48
CA ALA A 291 17.02 -5.31 9.14
C ALA A 291 16.24 -4.02 8.87
N ALA A 292 15.15 -4.09 8.10
CA ALA A 292 14.28 -2.96 7.82
C ALA A 292 13.64 -2.39 9.10
N ALA A 293 13.15 -3.25 10.00
CA ALA A 293 12.60 -2.83 11.30
C ALA A 293 13.68 -2.22 12.21
N ALA A 294 14.88 -2.79 12.23
CA ALA A 294 16.00 -2.33 13.06
C ALA A 294 16.52 -0.95 12.64
N ILE A 295 16.60 -0.66 11.32
CA ILE A 295 17.00 0.66 10.80
C ILE A 295 16.11 1.78 11.34
N ARG A 296 14.81 1.51 11.53
CA ARG A 296 13.86 2.47 12.11
C ARG A 296 13.86 2.53 13.63
N GLY A 297 14.51 1.58 14.30
CA GLY A 297 14.39 1.37 15.74
C GLY A 297 13.07 0.72 16.16
N ASP A 298 12.29 0.16 15.23
CA ASP A 298 11.02 -0.48 15.54
C ASP A 298 11.23 -1.74 16.40
N SER A 299 12.33 -2.46 16.20
CA SER A 299 12.67 -3.66 16.98
C SER A 299 12.81 -3.41 18.48
N VAL A 300 13.28 -2.22 18.87
CA VAL A 300 13.47 -1.84 20.28
C VAL A 300 12.12 -1.64 20.98
N LEU A 301 11.07 -1.27 20.25
CA LEU A 301 9.74 -1.01 20.84
C LEU A 301 9.10 -2.29 21.40
N TRP A 302 9.42 -3.44 20.81
CA TRP A 302 8.87 -4.74 21.19
C TRP A 302 9.58 -5.32 22.41
N GLY A 303 10.89 -5.03 22.56
CA GLY A 303 11.70 -5.49 23.68
C GLY A 303 11.19 -5.02 25.04
N GLY A 304 10.62 -5.94 25.82
CA GLY A 304 10.36 -5.74 27.26
C GLY A 304 9.00 -5.12 27.65
N ARG A 305 8.12 -4.82 26.68
CA ARG A 305 6.79 -4.21 26.96
C ARG A 305 5.58 -5.09 26.65
N ALA A 306 5.76 -6.30 26.11
CA ALA A 306 4.66 -7.26 25.92
C ALA A 306 3.85 -7.53 27.21
N LYS A 307 4.45 -7.31 28.39
CA LYS A 307 3.84 -7.51 29.71
C LYS A 307 2.69 -6.56 30.08
N ARG A 308 2.27 -5.63 29.22
CA ARG A 308 1.21 -4.64 29.52
C ARG A 308 -0.07 -4.83 28.73
N THR A 309 -0.14 -5.83 27.87
CA THR A 309 -1.35 -6.12 27.09
C THR A 309 -2.15 -7.23 27.76
N ASP A 310 -3.40 -6.98 28.11
CA ASP A 310 -4.24 -8.00 28.74
C ASP A 310 -4.67 -9.10 27.75
N GLY A 311 -4.69 -10.36 28.23
CA GLY A 311 -5.32 -11.50 27.55
C GLY A 311 -4.60 -12.00 26.30
N ASN A 312 -5.36 -12.37 25.26
CA ASN A 312 -4.85 -12.97 24.01
C ASN A 312 -3.82 -12.09 23.28
N ALA A 313 -3.82 -10.78 23.56
CA ALA A 313 -2.84 -9.84 23.06
C ALA A 313 -1.40 -10.18 23.48
N GLU A 314 -1.24 -10.66 24.71
CA GLU A 314 0.07 -10.96 25.30
C GLU A 314 0.78 -12.06 24.52
N GLY A 315 0.07 -13.13 24.15
CA GLY A 315 0.65 -14.27 23.44
C GLY A 315 1.21 -13.90 22.06
N ILE A 316 0.47 -13.11 21.28
CA ILE A 316 0.92 -12.66 19.95
C ILE A 316 2.07 -11.66 20.11
N CYS A 317 1.98 -10.71 21.04
CA CYS A 317 3.06 -9.76 21.28
C CYS A 317 4.34 -10.46 21.70
N TRP A 318 4.23 -11.46 22.58
CA TRP A 318 5.36 -12.28 23.00
C TRP A 318 5.95 -13.07 21.82
N THR A 319 5.11 -13.62 20.94
CA THR A 319 5.57 -14.34 19.75
C THR A 319 6.31 -13.43 18.77
N VAL A 320 5.81 -12.20 18.56
CA VAL A 320 6.47 -11.19 17.72
C VAL A 320 7.79 -10.73 18.34
N ASP A 321 7.82 -10.49 19.66
CA ASP A 321 9.03 -10.13 20.40
C ASP A 321 10.08 -11.24 20.38
N ASP A 322 9.68 -12.50 20.59
CA ASP A 322 10.55 -13.67 20.50
C ASP A 322 11.14 -13.83 19.08
N ALA A 323 10.30 -13.67 18.04
CA ALA A 323 10.77 -13.69 16.66
C ALA A 323 11.82 -12.59 16.41
N LEU A 324 11.52 -11.33 16.74
CA LEU A 324 12.45 -10.21 16.58
C LEU A 324 13.74 -10.40 17.40
N THR A 325 13.65 -10.98 18.59
CA THR A 325 14.81 -11.26 19.44
C THR A 325 15.71 -12.32 18.82
N ARG A 326 15.13 -13.43 18.32
CA ARG A 326 15.88 -14.46 17.61
C ARG A 326 16.52 -13.90 16.35
N ASP A 327 15.79 -13.09 15.60
CA ASP A 327 16.29 -12.47 14.37
C ASP A 327 17.36 -11.42 14.65
N TYR A 328 17.31 -10.71 15.77
CA TYR A 328 18.41 -9.86 16.24
C TYR A 328 19.67 -10.69 16.43
N PHE A 329 19.60 -11.82 17.13
CA PHE A 329 20.76 -12.69 17.32
C PHE A 329 21.27 -13.22 15.98
N VAL A 330 20.38 -13.65 15.08
CA VAL A 330 20.77 -14.10 13.73
C VAL A 330 21.40 -12.96 12.93
N TYR A 331 20.84 -11.75 12.97
CA TYR A 331 21.32 -10.58 12.27
C TYR A 331 22.71 -10.17 12.76
N VAL A 332 22.88 -10.00 14.08
CA VAL A 332 24.17 -9.66 14.71
C VAL A 332 25.19 -10.79 14.51
N THR A 333 24.77 -12.04 14.62
CA THR A 333 25.66 -13.19 14.41
C THR A 333 26.08 -13.30 12.95
N ARG A 334 25.18 -13.12 11.99
CA ARG A 334 25.50 -13.10 10.55
C ARG A 334 26.43 -11.96 10.16
N GLN A 335 26.31 -10.79 10.80
CA GLN A 335 27.30 -9.71 10.60
C GLN A 335 28.70 -10.12 11.04
N LYS A 336 28.83 -11.05 11.98
CA LYS A 336 30.12 -11.55 12.49
C LYS A 336 30.58 -12.84 11.80
N VAL A 337 29.64 -13.70 11.43
CA VAL A 337 29.88 -15.01 10.80
C VAL A 337 29.80 -14.83 9.29
N LYS A 338 30.98 -14.75 8.67
CA LYS A 338 31.13 -14.74 7.21
C LYS A 338 30.78 -16.13 6.68
N VAL A 339 29.58 -16.28 6.13
CA VAL A 339 29.23 -17.50 5.40
C VAL A 339 29.86 -17.42 4.02
N SER A 340 30.78 -18.34 3.71
CA SER A 340 31.30 -18.50 2.34
C SER A 340 30.16 -19.01 1.45
N MET A 341 29.66 -18.17 0.55
CA MET A 341 28.68 -18.55 -0.47
C MET A 341 29.34 -19.16 -1.72
N CYS A 342 30.65 -19.41 -1.68
CA CYS A 342 31.37 -20.03 -2.79
C CYS A 342 31.18 -21.55 -2.77
N SER A 343 30.66 -22.11 -3.87
CA SER A 343 30.46 -23.54 -4.08
C SER A 343 31.75 -24.33 -4.35
N ASN A 344 32.87 -23.65 -4.65
CA ASN A 344 34.16 -24.33 -4.81
C ASN A 344 34.63 -24.84 -3.44
N LEU A 345 34.56 -26.16 -3.24
CA LEU A 345 34.91 -26.83 -1.99
C LEU A 345 36.39 -26.68 -1.59
N LYS A 346 37.26 -26.31 -2.54
CA LYS A 346 38.68 -26.04 -2.30
C LYS A 346 38.94 -24.61 -1.85
N HIS A 347 37.94 -23.73 -1.87
CA HIS A 347 38.09 -22.37 -1.40
C HIS A 347 38.24 -22.37 0.14
N PRO A 348 39.42 -22.05 0.70
CA PRO A 348 39.63 -22.12 2.13
C PRO A 348 38.76 -21.07 2.81
N MET A 349 37.97 -21.47 3.81
CA MET A 349 37.24 -20.50 4.67
C MET A 349 38.20 -19.52 5.40
N GLU A 350 39.49 -19.85 5.45
CA GLU A 350 40.52 -19.12 6.21
C GLU A 350 41.21 -17.98 5.45
N ARG A 351 40.93 -17.73 4.17
CA ARG A 351 41.45 -16.51 3.47
C ARG A 351 40.66 -15.27 3.92
N GLY A 352 40.74 -14.94 5.22
CA GLY A 352 40.12 -13.78 5.86
C GLY A 352 40.74 -12.43 5.51
N GLY A 353 41.23 -12.24 4.29
CA GLY A 353 42.08 -11.09 3.92
C GLY A 353 41.59 -10.21 2.76
N HIS A 354 40.50 -10.54 2.08
CA HIS A 354 39.93 -9.62 1.09
C HIS A 354 38.95 -8.67 1.81
N GLU A 355 39.20 -7.36 1.73
CA GLU A 355 38.25 -6.34 2.16
C GLU A 355 36.95 -6.51 1.35
N LEU A 356 35.85 -6.81 2.05
CA LEU A 356 34.67 -7.49 1.49
C LEU A 356 33.56 -6.56 0.98
N ASP A 357 33.66 -5.25 1.18
CA ASP A 357 32.57 -4.33 0.78
C ASP A 357 32.41 -4.25 -0.75
N GLU A 358 33.47 -4.52 -1.52
CA GLU A 358 33.40 -4.53 -2.99
C GLU A 358 33.05 -5.92 -3.57
N TYR A 359 33.12 -6.99 -2.77
CA TYR A 359 33.12 -8.38 -3.24
C TYR A 359 31.74 -9.04 -3.27
N TYR A 360 30.81 -8.60 -2.42
CA TYR A 360 29.43 -9.14 -2.41
C TYR A 360 28.63 -8.77 -3.66
N HIS A 361 29.05 -7.76 -4.42
CA HIS A 361 28.36 -7.33 -5.65
C HIS A 361 28.70 -8.15 -6.90
N SER A 362 29.60 -9.13 -6.81
CA SER A 362 30.06 -9.89 -7.98
C SER A 362 30.05 -11.41 -7.79
N LEU A 363 29.13 -11.95 -7.00
CA LEU A 363 28.90 -13.40 -6.99
C LEU A 363 28.59 -13.88 -8.41
N LYS A 364 29.38 -14.84 -8.90
CA LYS A 364 29.23 -15.42 -10.24
C LYS A 364 28.44 -16.71 -10.15
N THR A 365 27.16 -16.66 -10.46
CA THR A 365 26.33 -17.85 -10.61
C THR A 365 26.63 -18.51 -11.95
N CYS A 366 26.72 -19.85 -11.99
CA CYS A 366 26.88 -20.57 -13.25
C CYS A 366 25.70 -20.29 -14.17
N THR A 367 25.95 -19.76 -15.38
CA THR A 367 24.90 -19.42 -16.37
C THR A 367 24.27 -20.63 -17.03
N GLY A 368 24.84 -21.83 -16.83
CA GLY A 368 24.31 -23.09 -17.36
C GLY A 368 23.21 -23.67 -16.46
N CYS A 369 23.55 -23.96 -15.20
CA CYS A 369 22.64 -24.64 -14.28
C CYS A 369 21.97 -23.73 -13.23
N HIS A 370 22.48 -22.52 -13.01
CA HIS A 370 22.05 -21.61 -11.94
C HIS A 370 22.12 -22.16 -10.50
N ALA A 371 22.67 -23.36 -10.29
CA ALA A 371 22.65 -24.07 -9.00
C ALA A 371 23.85 -23.75 -8.09
N VAL A 372 24.99 -23.36 -8.67
CA VAL A 372 26.24 -23.07 -7.93
C VAL A 372 26.65 -21.62 -8.11
N THR A 373 27.27 -21.07 -7.07
CA THR A 373 27.70 -19.66 -7.04
C THR A 373 29.16 -19.57 -6.61
N TYR A 374 29.93 -18.75 -7.30
CA TYR A 374 31.34 -18.57 -7.05
C TYR A 374 31.64 -17.15 -6.63
N CYS A 375 32.62 -17.01 -5.75
CA CYS A 375 33.04 -15.69 -5.32
C CYS A 375 33.96 -15.00 -6.35
N SER A 376 34.61 -15.77 -7.22
CA SER A 376 35.45 -15.25 -8.30
C SER A 376 35.44 -16.16 -9.54
N GLN A 377 36.02 -15.70 -10.65
CA GLN A 377 36.16 -16.49 -11.87
C GLN A 377 37.19 -17.62 -11.72
N GLU A 378 38.21 -17.39 -10.89
CA GLU A 378 39.23 -18.39 -10.55
C GLU A 378 38.57 -19.55 -9.82
N CYS A 379 37.74 -19.26 -8.79
CA CYS A 379 36.99 -20.29 -8.07
C CYS A 379 36.03 -21.06 -8.97
N GLN A 380 35.35 -20.37 -9.89
CA GLN A 380 34.50 -21.01 -10.89
C GLN A 380 35.29 -21.94 -11.80
N LYS A 381 36.44 -21.49 -12.32
CA LYS A 381 37.29 -22.28 -13.21
C LYS A 381 37.86 -23.52 -12.52
N GLU A 382 38.36 -23.36 -11.30
CA GLU A 382 38.88 -24.48 -10.51
C GLU A 382 37.81 -25.54 -10.20
N ASP A 383 36.60 -25.11 -9.84
CA ASP A 383 35.49 -26.02 -9.59
C ASP A 383 34.98 -26.67 -10.88
N TRP A 384 34.93 -25.90 -11.98
CA TRP A 384 34.59 -26.38 -13.32
C TRP A 384 35.53 -27.50 -13.77
N ASP A 385 36.83 -27.28 -13.66
CA ASP A 385 37.86 -28.24 -14.07
C ASP A 385 37.87 -29.49 -13.18
N SER A 386 37.44 -29.37 -11.92
CA SER A 386 37.49 -30.48 -10.95
C SER A 386 36.20 -31.33 -10.90
N LEU A 387 35.05 -30.68 -10.80
CA LEU A 387 33.77 -31.33 -10.51
C LEU A 387 32.61 -30.78 -11.36
N HIS A 388 32.39 -29.48 -11.35
CA HIS A 388 31.12 -28.91 -11.80
C HIS A 388 30.81 -29.17 -13.29
N SER A 389 31.83 -29.24 -14.16
CA SER A 389 31.64 -29.59 -15.58
C SER A 389 30.94 -30.93 -15.81
N LYS A 390 31.06 -31.88 -14.87
CA LYS A 390 30.44 -33.22 -14.94
C LYS A 390 28.98 -33.23 -14.49
N GLU A 391 28.57 -32.26 -13.70
CA GLU A 391 27.25 -32.20 -13.06
C GLU A 391 26.36 -31.09 -13.63
N CYS A 392 26.96 -30.08 -14.26
CA CYS A 392 26.26 -28.89 -14.75
C CYS A 392 25.10 -29.24 -15.69
N SER A 393 25.23 -30.26 -16.54
CA SER A 393 24.15 -30.64 -17.48
C SER A 393 22.92 -31.22 -16.78
N VAL A 394 23.13 -32.00 -15.71
CA VAL A 394 22.05 -32.61 -14.93
C VAL A 394 21.32 -31.52 -14.13
N LEU A 395 22.09 -30.68 -13.41
CA LEU A 395 21.53 -29.55 -12.65
C LEU A 395 20.80 -28.56 -13.56
N ALA A 396 21.29 -28.33 -14.79
CA ALA A 396 20.62 -27.47 -15.77
C ALA A 396 19.34 -28.09 -16.35
N MET A 397 19.17 -29.41 -16.28
CA MET A 397 17.92 -30.07 -16.65
C MET A 397 16.88 -29.85 -15.54
N GLU A 398 17.25 -30.08 -14.29
CA GLU A 398 16.39 -29.84 -13.12
C GLU A 398 15.94 -28.37 -13.04
N TYR A 399 16.84 -27.41 -13.27
CA TYR A 399 16.49 -25.99 -13.28
C TYR A 399 15.47 -25.61 -14.37
N ARG A 400 15.41 -26.34 -15.48
CA ARG A 400 14.46 -26.08 -16.58
C ARG A 400 13.08 -26.73 -16.36
N GLU A 401 13.00 -27.68 -15.45
CA GLU A 401 11.75 -28.38 -15.09
C GLU A 401 10.96 -27.64 -14.00
N ILE A 402 11.56 -26.63 -13.36
CA ILE A 402 10.94 -25.69 -12.41
C ILE A 402 10.50 -24.43 -13.17
#